data_AF-A0A6G3XHB2-F1
#
_entry.id   AF-A0A6G3XHB2-F1
#
_cell.length_a   1.000
_cell.length_b   1.000
_cell.length_c   1.000
_cell.angle_alpha   90.00
_cell.angle_beta   90.00
_cell.angle_gamma   90.00
#
_symmetry.space_group_name_H-M   'P 1'
#
loop_
_entity.id
_entity.type
_entity.pdbx_description
1 polymer ?
#
loop_
_entity_poly.entity_id
_entity_poly.type
_entity_poly.pdbx_seq_one_letter_code
_entity_poly.pdbx_strand_id
1 'polypeptide(L)' 'SQVIGTIDFADEIDAAAVAKVLRANGIVDTEPYRKLGRNQLRVAMFPAIDPADVQALTACIDYVIEKL' A
#
# COMPACT_ATOMS: atom_id res chain seq x y z
N SER A 1 -3.76 2.52 16.06
CA SER A 1 -3.27 1.13 16.01
C SER A 1 -1.76 1.21 15.82
N GLN A 2 -0.95 0.63 16.70
CA GLN A 2 0.53 0.74 16.64
C GLN A 2 1.17 -0.14 15.56
N VAL A 3 0.38 -1.02 14.92
CA VAL A 3 0.84 -2.05 13.99
C VAL A 3 0.34 -1.82 12.55
N ILE A 4 -0.27 -0.65 12.30
CA ILE A 4 -0.81 -0.29 11.00
C ILE A 4 -0.17 1.03 10.57
N GLY A 5 0.54 1.00 9.45
CA GLY A 5 1.04 2.18 8.76
C GLY A 5 0.01 2.67 7.74
N THR A 6 -0.22 3.97 7.67
CA THR A 6 -1.05 4.60 6.64
C THR A 6 -0.23 5.60 5.88
N ILE A 7 -0.20 5.47 4.55
CA ILE A 7 0.59 6.30 3.64
C ILE A 7 -0.37 7.07 2.76
N ASP A 8 -0.51 8.36 3.01
CA ASP A 8 -1.27 9.25 2.13
C ASP A 8 -0.44 9.57 0.89
N PHE A 9 -1.09 9.55 -0.28
CA PHE A 9 -0.48 9.87 -1.56
C PHE A 9 -0.82 11.30 -1.96
N ALA A 10 0.09 11.91 -2.73
CA ALA A 10 -0.18 13.19 -3.37
C ALA A 10 -1.32 13.05 -4.39
N ASP A 11 -2.01 14.14 -4.70
CA ASP A 11 -3.24 14.12 -5.53
C ASP A 11 -2.98 13.61 -6.96
N GLU A 12 -1.75 13.74 -7.45
CA GLU A 12 -1.29 13.23 -8.74
C GLU A 12 -1.10 11.71 -8.80
N ILE A 13 -1.07 11.00 -7.67
CA ILE A 13 -0.90 9.54 -7.61
C ILE A 13 -2.20 8.88 -7.15
N ASP A 14 -2.82 8.06 -7.99
CA ASP A 14 -4.02 7.29 -7.63
C ASP A 14 -3.66 6.03 -6.82
N ALA A 15 -3.82 6.10 -5.49
CA ALA A 15 -3.56 4.97 -4.61
C ALA A 15 -4.47 3.76 -4.88
N ALA A 16 -5.68 3.96 -5.41
CA ALA A 16 -6.57 2.85 -5.78
C ALA A 16 -6.06 2.13 -7.03
N ALA A 17 -5.50 2.87 -7.99
CA ALA A 17 -4.83 2.27 -9.14
C ALA A 17 -3.59 1.47 -8.70
N VAL A 18 -2.76 2.02 -7.81
CA VAL A 18 -1.60 1.31 -7.24
C VAL A 18 -2.04 0.03 -6.53
N ALA A 19 -3.03 0.10 -5.62
CA ALA A 19 -3.56 -1.07 -4.92
C ALA A 19 -4.10 -2.15 -5.87
N LYS A 20 -4.76 -1.75 -6.96
CA LYS A 20 -5.28 -2.67 -7.97
C LYS A 20 -4.14 -3.43 -8.68
N VAL A 21 -3.05 -2.74 -9.03
CA VAL A 21 -1.88 -3.37 -9.65
C VAL A 21 -1.18 -4.31 -8.67
N LEU A 22 -0.98 -3.89 -7.41
CA LEU A 22 -0.43 -4.74 -6.36
C LEU A 22 -1.25 -6.03 -6.19
N ARG A 23 -2.59 -5.91 -6.13
CA ARG A 23 -3.50 -7.04 -6.00
C ARG A 23 -3.41 -8.00 -7.19
N ALA A 24 -3.30 -7.48 -8.42
CA ALA A 24 -3.13 -8.30 -9.62
C ALA A 24 -1.82 -9.12 -9.58
N ASN A 25 -0.83 -8.69 -8.79
CA ASN A 25 0.46 -9.37 -8.59
C ASN A 25 0.54 -10.14 -7.26
N GLY A 26 -0.60 -10.35 -6.58
CA GLY A 26 -0.67 -11.15 -5.36
C GLY A 26 -0.36 -10.40 -4.05
N ILE A 27 -0.03 -9.11 -4.11
CA ILE A 27 0.12 -8.25 -2.94
C ILE A 27 -1.25 -7.68 -2.60
N VAL A 28 -1.91 -8.27 -1.59
CA VAL A 28 -3.33 -8.01 -1.29
C VAL A 28 -3.51 -7.19 -0.01
N ASP A 29 -4.70 -6.62 0.13
CA ASP A 29 -5.21 -5.97 1.33
C ASP A 29 -4.46 -4.69 1.75
N THR A 30 -3.87 -4.00 0.76
CA THR A 30 -3.25 -2.69 0.91
C THR A 30 -4.25 -1.53 0.80
N GLU A 31 -5.52 -1.81 0.47
CA GLU A 31 -6.54 -0.79 0.27
C GLU A 31 -6.83 0.02 1.56
N PRO A 32 -7.20 1.30 1.42
CA PRO A 32 -7.54 2.14 2.57
C PRO A 32 -8.83 1.67 3.23
N TYR A 33 -9.08 2.15 4.45
CA TYR A 33 -10.33 1.87 5.13
C TYR A 33 -11.52 2.42 4.33
N ARG A 34 -12.44 1.53 3.92
CA ARG A 34 -13.52 1.83 2.95
C ARG A 34 -14.37 3.07 3.25
N LYS A 35 -14.48 3.49 4.51
CA LYS A 35 -15.28 4.66 4.92
C LYS A 35 -14.47 5.96 5.08
N LEU A 36 -13.16 5.92 4.87
CA LEU A 36 -12.28 7.07 5.11
C LEU A 36 -12.21 8.02 3.90
N GLY A 37 -12.40 7.49 2.68
CA GLY A 37 -12.41 8.30 1.45
C GLY A 37 -11.09 9.00 1.14
N ARG A 38 -9.96 8.48 1.65
CA ARG A 38 -8.63 9.08 1.45
C ARG A 38 -7.83 8.37 0.36
N ASN A 39 -7.04 9.15 -0.36
CA ASN A 39 -6.05 8.67 -1.31
C ASN A 39 -4.84 8.09 -0.54
N GLN A 40 -4.97 6.84 -0.11
CA GLN A 40 -4.09 6.25 0.89
C GLN A 40 -3.91 4.75 0.67
N LEU A 41 -2.74 4.22 1.02
CA LEU A 41 -2.52 2.79 1.26
C LEU A 41 -2.36 2.49 2.74
N ARG A 42 -2.71 1.26 3.13
CA ARG A 42 -2.55 0.76 4.49
C ARG A 42 -1.68 -0.48 4.51
N VAL A 43 -0.70 -0.49 5.40
CA VAL A 43 0.26 -1.58 5.54
C VAL A 43 0.17 -2.17 6.95
N ALA A 44 -0.12 -3.46 7.02
CA ALA A 44 -0.13 -4.19 8.28
C ALA A 44 1.28 -4.69 8.63
N MET A 45 1.75 -4.35 9.83
CA MET A 45 3.07 -4.68 10.36
C MET A 45 2.93 -5.39 11.71
N PHE A 46 2.12 -6.46 11.73
CA PHE A 46 2.00 -7.32 12.91
C PHE A 46 3.32 -8.04 13.20
N PRO A 47 3.55 -8.54 14.42
CA PRO A 47 4.80 -9.24 14.78
C PRO A 47 5.16 -10.45 13.91
N ALA A 48 4.19 -11.02 13.20
CA ALA A 48 4.40 -12.14 12.28
C ALA A 48 4.86 -11.72 10.88
N ILE A 49 4.89 -10.42 10.57
CA ILE A 49 5.33 -9.90 9.27
C ILE A 49 6.84 -9.65 9.34
N ASP A 50 7.58 -10.20 8.39
CA ASP A 50 9.03 -9.95 8.27
C ASP A 50 9.26 -8.49 7.84
N PRO A 51 10.13 -7.72 8.53
CA PRO A 51 10.50 -6.38 8.07
C PRO A 51 10.99 -6.32 6.61
N ALA A 52 11.60 -7.39 6.10
CA ALA A 52 12.03 -7.47 4.70
C ALA A 52 10.84 -7.45 3.72
N ASP A 53 9.69 -8.02 4.08
CA ASP A 53 8.48 -7.98 3.24
C ASP A 53 7.91 -6.57 3.15
N VAL A 54 8.02 -5.78 4.24
CA VAL A 54 7.60 -4.37 4.23
C VAL A 54 8.52 -3.53 3.32
N GLN A 55 9.83 -3.80 3.34
CA GLN A 55 10.80 -3.15 2.45
C GLN A 55 10.55 -3.55 0.97
N ALA A 56 10.24 -4.83 0.72
CA ALA A 56 9.88 -5.28 -0.61
C ALA A 56 8.59 -4.61 -1.10
N LEU A 57 7.57 -4.48 -0.23
CA LEU A 57 6.34 -3.76 -0.53
C LEU A 57 6.59 -2.31 -0.94
N THR A 58 7.47 -1.58 -0.24
CA THR A 58 7.81 -0.20 -0.64
C THR A 58 8.46 -0.15 -2.01
N ALA A 59 9.39 -1.06 -2.31
CA ALA A 59 9.99 -1.15 -3.64
C ALA A 59 8.99 -1.50 -4.75
N CYS A 60 8.01 -2.38 -4.46
CA CYS A 60 6.91 -2.67 -5.37
C CYS A 60 6.02 -1.45 -5.61
N ILE A 61 5.72 -0.67 -4.57
CA ILE A 61 4.95 0.58 -4.68
C ILE A 61 5.69 1.58 -5.57
N ASP A 62 6.98 1.80 -5.32
CA ASP A 62 7.81 2.70 -6.13
C ASP A 62 7.79 2.29 -7.61
N TYR A 63 8.03 1.02 -7.90
CA TYR A 63 8.00 0.49 -9.27
C TYR A 63 6.65 0.68 -9.95
N VAL A 64 5.54 0.46 -9.24
CA VAL A 64 4.20 0.63 -9.81
C VAL A 64 3.93 2.10 -10.12
N ILE A 65 4.30 3.01 -9.22
CA ILE A 65 4.11 4.45 -9.42
C ILE A 65 4.91 4.95 -10.62
N GLU A 66 6.14 4.49 -10.81
CA GLU A 66 6.96 4.87 -11.97
C GLU A 66 6.41 4.39 -13.33
N LYS A 67 5.46 3.44 -13.33
CA LYS A 67 4.91 2.80 -14.53
C LYS A 67 3.44 3.12 -14.80
N LEU A 68 2.79 3.87 -13.92
CA LEU A 68 1.43 4.40 -14.09
C LEU A 68 1.47 5.74 -14.84
#